data_AF-A0AB36HN54-F1
#
_entry.id   AF-A0AB36HN54-F1
#
_cell.length_a   1.000
_cell.length_b   1.000
_cell.length_c   1.000
_cell.angle_alpha   90.00
_cell.angle_beta   90.00
_cell.angle_gamma   90.00
#
_symmetry.space_group_name_H-M   'P 1'
#
loop_
_entity.id
_entity.type
_entity.pdbx_description
1 polymer ?
#
loop_
_entity_poly.entity_id
_entity_poly.type
_entity_poly.pdbx_seq_one_letter_code
_entity_poly.pdbx_strand_id
1 'polypeptide(L)'
;MSWASIKMTQQEAMGTSTDFVDAFEKLFIAAKKPRDAALFCSRELGPDDAFFLSPGAQKIASSLLALRPATKCKAPSKKDVILLAGHDDGIALLR
;
A
#
# COMPACT_ATOMS: atom_id res chain seq x y z
N MET A 1 1.10 13.70 8.32
CA MET A 1 0.04 13.12 7.47
C MET A 1 -0.20 11.68 7.91
N SER A 2 -1.46 11.24 7.95
CA SER A 2 -1.82 9.88 8.36
C SER A 2 -1.60 8.90 7.21
N TRP A 3 -1.32 7.65 7.55
CA TRP A 3 -1.32 6.55 6.59
C TRP A 3 -2.76 6.17 6.23
N ALA A 4 -2.93 5.40 5.17
CA ALA A 4 -4.21 4.84 4.78
C ALA A 4 -4.10 3.32 4.65
N SER A 5 -5.14 2.61 5.07
CA SER A 5 -5.27 1.17 4.85
C SER A 5 -6.47 0.87 3.94
N ILE A 6 -6.33 -0.13 3.09
CA ILE A 6 -7.40 -0.65 2.23
C ILE A 6 -7.53 -2.12 2.54
N LYS A 7 -8.74 -2.54 2.92
CA LYS A 7 -9.01 -3.96 3.15
C LYS A 7 -8.83 -4.74 1.85
N MET A 8 -8.05 -5.81 1.89
CA MET A 8 -7.86 -6.71 0.75
C MET A 8 -9.14 -7.47 0.45
N THR A 9 -9.34 -7.78 -0.83
CA THR A 9 -10.29 -8.82 -1.22
C THR A 9 -9.71 -10.19 -0.89
N GLN A 10 -10.55 -11.22 -0.87
CA GLN A 10 -10.09 -12.59 -0.66
C GLN A 10 -9.06 -13.02 -1.72
N GLN A 11 -9.24 -12.60 -2.98
CA GLN A 11 -8.32 -12.94 -4.07
C GLN A 11 -6.93 -12.31 -3.89
N GLU A 12 -6.88 -11.07 -3.39
CA GLU A 12 -5.63 -10.37 -3.12
C GLU A 12 -4.91 -10.95 -1.90
N ALA A 13 -5.65 -11.25 -0.82
CA ALA A 13 -5.10 -11.92 0.35
C ALA A 13 -4.52 -13.31 0.00
N MET A 14 -5.17 -14.04 -0.91
CA MET A 14 -4.67 -15.32 -1.41
C MET A 14 -3.53 -15.19 -2.44
N GLY A 15 -3.14 -13.97 -2.82
CA GLY A 15 -2.12 -13.72 -3.86
C GLY A 15 -2.56 -14.11 -5.27
N THR A 16 -3.85 -14.36 -5.48
CA THR A 16 -4.42 -14.76 -6.79
C THR A 16 -4.83 -13.57 -7.66
N SER A 17 -4.87 -12.36 -7.09
CA SER A 17 -5.01 -11.11 -7.84
C SER A 17 -3.95 -10.12 -7.35
N THR A 18 -3.23 -9.51 -8.30
CA THR A 18 -2.26 -8.44 -8.06
C THR A 18 -2.70 -7.13 -8.70
N ASP A 19 -3.92 -7.04 -9.23
CA ASP A 19 -4.39 -5.92 -10.06
C ASP A 19 -4.22 -4.56 -9.37
N PHE A 20 -4.46 -4.50 -8.07
CA PHE A 20 -4.29 -3.28 -7.29
C PHE A 20 -2.81 -2.86 -7.20
N VAL A 21 -1.91 -3.82 -6.99
CA VAL A 21 -0.46 -3.59 -6.91
C VAL A 21 0.06 -3.14 -8.26
N ASP A 22 -0.28 -3.85 -9.33
CA ASP A 22 0.09 -3.52 -10.70
C ASP A 22 -0.38 -2.12 -11.12
N ALA A 23 -1.62 -1.76 -10.74
CA ALA A 23 -2.16 -0.43 -11.00
C ALA A 23 -1.42 0.65 -10.22
N PHE A 24 -1.08 0.38 -8.95
CA PHE A 24 -0.28 1.28 -8.15
C PHE A 24 1.13 1.46 -8.72
N GLU A 25 1.81 0.39 -9.14
CA GLU A 25 3.16 0.47 -9.73
C GLU A 25 3.20 1.34 -10.98
N LYS A 26 2.19 1.24 -11.85
CA LYS A 26 2.05 2.13 -13.02
C LYS A 26 1.97 3.60 -12.61
N LEU A 27 1.20 3.92 -11.57
CA LEU A 27 1.09 5.29 -11.04
C LEU A 27 2.39 5.74 -10.39
N PHE A 28 3.08 4.86 -9.67
CA PHE A 28 4.37 5.12 -9.05
C PHE A 28 5.44 5.46 -10.11
N ILE A 29 5.50 4.69 -11.20
CA ILE A 29 6.40 4.96 -12.33
C ILE A 29 6.03 6.27 -13.02
N ALA A 30 4.75 6.51 -13.30
CA ALA A 30 4.27 7.74 -13.93
C ALA A 30 4.59 8.99 -13.09
N ALA A 31 4.53 8.87 -11.77
CA ALA A 31 4.91 9.91 -10.82
C ALA A 31 6.44 10.09 -10.64
N LYS A 32 7.26 9.43 -11.48
CA LYS A 32 8.73 9.43 -11.41
C LYS A 32 9.28 8.82 -10.11
N LYS A 33 8.60 7.81 -9.57
CA LYS A 33 9.04 7.03 -8.40
C LYS A 33 9.37 7.93 -7.19
N PRO A 34 8.39 8.60 -6.58
CA PRO A 34 8.64 9.46 -5.42
C PRO A 34 9.11 8.64 -4.20
N ARG A 35 10.14 9.11 -3.48
CA ARG A 35 10.74 8.38 -2.34
C ARG A 35 9.81 8.23 -1.13
N ASP A 36 8.85 9.14 -0.97
CA ASP A 36 7.86 9.11 0.11
C ASP A 36 6.62 8.28 -0.23
N ALA A 37 6.61 7.60 -1.39
CA ALA A 37 5.53 6.72 -1.83
C ALA A 37 5.94 5.25 -1.81
N ALA A 38 5.37 4.54 -0.85
CA ALA A 38 5.44 3.10 -0.72
C ALA A 38 4.06 2.50 -0.39
N LEU A 39 3.85 1.30 -0.93
CA LEU A 39 2.71 0.41 -0.74
C LEU A 39 3.20 -0.86 -0.02
N PHE A 40 2.49 -1.24 1.03
CA PHE A 40 2.78 -2.43 1.82
C PHE A 40 1.55 -3.32 1.93
N CYS A 41 1.72 -4.59 2.23
CA CYS A 41 0.66 -5.49 2.67
C CYS A 41 0.92 -6.01 4.08
N SER A 42 -0.15 -6.53 4.70
CA SER A 42 -0.06 -7.31 5.94
C SER A 42 0.81 -8.55 5.71
N ARG A 43 1.66 -8.90 6.69
CA ARG A 43 2.55 -10.06 6.61
C ARG A 43 1.82 -11.37 6.93
N GLU A 44 0.92 -11.35 7.89
CA GLU A 44 0.15 -12.52 8.32
C GLU A 44 -1.20 -12.52 7.61
N LEU A 45 -1.51 -13.64 6.94
CA LEU A 45 -2.78 -13.82 6.25
C LEU A 45 -3.92 -13.96 7.26
N GLY A 46 -4.94 -13.12 7.15
CA GLY A 46 -6.02 -13.04 8.11
C GLY A 46 -7.22 -12.23 7.64
N PRO A 47 -8.32 -12.25 8.41
CA PRO A 47 -9.55 -11.50 8.09
C PRO A 47 -9.36 -9.98 8.04
N ASP A 48 -8.24 -9.50 8.58
CA ASP A 48 -7.81 -8.10 8.66
C ASP A 48 -6.71 -7.75 7.65
N ASP A 49 -6.46 -8.61 6.66
CA ASP A 49 -5.51 -8.33 5.59
C ASP A 49 -5.82 -7.02 4.88
N ALA A 50 -4.81 -6.14 4.88
CA ALA A 50 -4.91 -4.82 4.30
C ALA A 50 -3.65 -4.43 3.53
N PHE A 51 -3.85 -3.63 2.50
CA PHE A 51 -2.82 -2.80 1.92
C PHE A 51 -2.64 -1.54 2.76
N PHE A 52 -1.40 -1.09 2.92
CA PHE A 52 -1.05 0.14 3.62
C PHE A 52 -0.34 1.09 2.67
N LEU A 53 -0.82 2.33 2.61
CA LEU A 53 -0.31 3.38 1.77
C LEU A 53 0.31 4.47 2.64
N SER A 54 1.59 4.71 2.41
CA SER A 54 2.29 5.89 2.92
C SER A 54 1.62 7.19 2.42
N PRO A 55 1.86 8.34 3.07
CA PRO A 55 1.28 9.61 2.63
C PRO A 55 1.63 10.02 1.19
N GLY A 56 2.84 9.72 0.71
CA GLY A 56 3.20 9.96 -0.69
C GLY A 56 2.46 9.04 -1.65
N ALA A 57 2.28 7.76 -1.27
CA ALA A 57 1.51 6.79 -2.05
C ALA A 57 0.05 7.22 -2.21
N GLN A 58 -0.58 7.76 -1.17
CA GLN A 58 -1.95 8.27 -1.24
C GLN A 58 -2.12 9.41 -2.27
N LYS A 59 -1.11 10.28 -2.42
CA LYS A 59 -1.18 11.40 -3.38
C LYS A 59 -1.21 10.89 -4.83
N ILE A 60 -0.41 9.88 -5.14
CA ILE A 60 -0.30 9.33 -6.50
C ILE A 60 -1.41 8.31 -6.80
N ALA A 61 -1.97 7.66 -5.77
CA ALA A 61 -3.01 6.65 -5.88
C ALA A 61 -4.43 7.20 -5.73
N SER A 62 -4.63 8.51 -5.82
CA SER A 62 -5.94 9.16 -5.56
C SER A 62 -7.07 8.58 -6.42
N SER A 63 -6.80 8.21 -7.68
CA SER A 63 -7.74 7.53 -8.57
C SER A 63 -8.10 6.11 -8.10
N LEU A 64 -7.15 5.37 -7.54
CA LEU A 64 -7.40 4.03 -6.96
C LEU A 64 -8.20 4.13 -5.65
N LEU A 65 -7.90 5.15 -4.84
CA LEU A 65 -8.61 5.42 -3.59
C LEU A 65 -10.07 5.87 -3.80
N ALA A 66 -10.38 6.44 -4.97
CA ALA A 66 -11.77 6.74 -5.34
C ALA A 66 -12.59 5.47 -5.61
N LEU A 67 -11.94 4.40 -6.06
CA LEU A 67 -12.58 3.12 -6.38
C LEU A 67 -12.64 2.18 -5.16
N ARG A 68 -11.73 2.34 -4.20
CA ARG A 68 -11.68 1.52 -2.99
C ARG A 68 -11.58 2.40 -1.75
N PRO A 69 -12.58 2.35 -0.85
CA PRO A 69 -12.56 3.16 0.36
C PRO A 69 -11.36 2.78 1.21
N ALA A 70 -10.55 3.80 1.52
CA ALA A 70 -9.41 3.65 2.41
C ALA A 70 -9.70 4.27 3.77
N THR A 71 -9.24 3.60 4.82
CA THR A 71 -9.40 4.04 6.20
C THR A 71 -8.11 4.68 6.67
N LYS A 72 -8.20 5.82 7.38
CA LYS A 72 -7.00 6.43 7.99
C LYS A 72 -6.45 5.53 9.08
N CYS A 73 -5.14 5.29 9.05
CA CYS A 73 -4.44 4.46 10.03
C CYS A 73 -3.14 5.12 10.49
N LYS A 74 -2.52 4.51 11.51
CA LYS A 74 -1.13 4.82 11.89
C LYS A 74 -0.17 4.14 10.91
N ALA A 75 1.07 4.61 10.88
CA ALA A 75 2.14 3.89 10.19
C ALA A 75 2.24 2.47 10.76
N PRO A 76 2.24 1.42 9.91
CA PRO A 76 2.39 0.06 10.39
C PRO A 76 3.81 -0.18 10.92
N SER A 77 3.94 -1.22 11.73
CA SER A 77 5.23 -1.72 12.23
C SER A 77 5.96 -2.49 11.13
N LYS A 78 7.28 -2.35 11.08
CA LYS A 78 8.16 -3.09 10.14
C LYS A 78 8.02 -4.62 10.22
N LYS A 79 7.54 -5.13 11.34
CA LYS A 79 7.37 -6.58 11.57
C LYS A 79 6.07 -7.12 11.00
N ASP A 80 5.08 -6.25 10.81
CA ASP A 80 3.70 -6.67 10.53
C ASP A 80 3.36 -6.50 9.04
N VAL A 81 4.27 -5.92 8.26
CA VAL A 81 4.06 -5.65 6.84
C VAL A 81 5.22 -6.09 5.95
N ILE A 82 4.92 -6.18 4.67
CA ILE A 82 5.86 -6.47 3.58
C ILE A 82 5.74 -5.34 2.55
N LEU A 83 6.88 -4.87 2.04
CA LEU A 83 6.93 -3.88 0.97
C LEU A 83 6.51 -4.54 -0.35
N LEU A 84 5.48 -3.99 -1.00
CA LEU A 84 5.02 -4.46 -2.30
C LEU A 84 5.51 -3.57 -3.45
N ALA A 85 5.49 -2.25 -3.24
CA ALA A 85 5.98 -1.29 -4.24
C ALA A 85 6.51 -0.03 -3.56
N GLY A 86 7.61 0.51 -4.07
CA GLY A 86 8.31 1.66 -3.53
C GLY A 86 9.80 1.60 -3.84
N HIS A 87 10.59 2.43 -3.18
CA HIS A 87 12.05 2.29 -3.17
C HIS A 87 12.49 1.23 -2.16
N ASP A 88 13.69 0.68 -2.34
CA ASP A 88 14.28 -0.34 -1.46
C ASP A 88 14.40 0.15 0.00
N ASP A 89 14.59 1.45 0.20
CA ASP A 89 14.63 2.11 1.51
C ASP A 89 13.24 2.50 2.05
N GLY A 90 12.15 2.14 1.34
CA GLY A 90 10.77 2.44 1.73
C GLY A 90 10.38 1.93 3.11
N ILE A 91 11.04 0.87 3.60
CA ILE A 91 10.89 0.36 4.98
C ILE A 91 11.24 1.43 6.03
N ALA A 92 12.08 2.42 5.71
CA ALA A 92 12.38 3.53 6.60
C ALA A 92 11.17 4.43 6.91
N LEU A 93 10.10 4.37 6.10
CA LEU A 93 8.86 5.11 6.32
C LEU A 93 7.98 4.52 7.44
N LEU A 94 8.24 3.26 7.82
CA LEU A 94 7.49 2.53 8.83
C LEU A 94 7.92 2.89 10.25
N ARG A 95 7.07 2.54 11.23
CA ARG A 95 7.29 2.82 12.65
C ARG A 95 8.14 1.75 13.34
#